data_AF-A0A2D8QKC5-F1
#
_entry.id   AF-A0A2D8QKC5-F1
#
_cell.length_a   1.000
_cell.length_b   1.000
_cell.length_c   1.000
_cell.angle_alpha   90.00
_cell.angle_beta   90.00
_cell.angle_gamma   90.00
#
_symmetry.space_group_name_H-M   'P 1'
#
loop_
_entity.id
_entity.type
_entity.pdbx_description
1 polymer ?
#
loop_
_entity_poly.entity_id
_entity_poly.type
_entity_poly.pdbx_seq_one_letter_code
_entity_poly.pdbx_strand_id
1 'polypeptide(L)'
;MLIFMHIPKTAGLSFLQILSAQYPLEDILDIRGSSGWDRFNSLDNQQIAKFKVLTGHLSYTQLDRCPKERQIITFLRNPTDRVISLYNYYKRNKDLDFWGKVGSKDLSIEEFLTVAEDQV
;
A
#
# COMPACT_ATOMS: atom_id res chain seq x y z
N MET A 1 -4.53 18.61 0.03
CA MET A 1 -3.66 17.40 0.05
C MET A 1 -4.19 16.37 -0.96
N LEU A 2 -3.30 15.72 -1.71
CA LEU A 2 -3.61 14.54 -2.52
C LEU A 2 -3.34 13.27 -1.70
N ILE A 3 -4.29 12.34 -1.68
CA ILE A 3 -4.16 11.06 -0.99
C ILE A 3 -4.26 9.93 -2.01
N PHE A 4 -3.17 9.21 -2.21
CA PHE A 4 -3.16 8.00 -3.02
C PHE A 4 -3.34 6.76 -2.14
N MET A 5 -4.55 6.20 -2.13
CA MET A 5 -4.83 4.93 -1.46
C MET A 5 -4.31 3.79 -2.33
N HIS A 6 -3.08 3.36 -2.05
CA HIS A 6 -2.41 2.33 -2.82
C HIS A 6 -2.94 0.95 -2.45
N ILE A 7 -3.57 0.28 -3.43
CA ILE A 7 -3.92 -1.14 -3.32
C ILE A 7 -2.79 -1.95 -3.98
N PRO A 8 -2.25 -2.98 -3.31
CA PRO A 8 -1.21 -3.81 -3.92
C PRO A 8 -1.63 -4.37 -5.29
N LYS A 9 -0.67 -4.39 -6.21
CA LYS A 9 -0.79 -4.98 -7.55
C LYS A 9 -1.74 -4.26 -8.52
N THR A 10 -2.01 -2.98 -8.28
CA THR A 10 -2.80 -2.09 -9.17
C THR A 10 -1.96 -0.99 -9.83
N ALA A 11 -0.68 -1.27 -10.15
CA ALA A 11 0.28 -0.34 -10.74
C ALA A 11 0.63 0.89 -9.87
N GLY A 12 0.40 0.82 -8.55
CA GLY A 12 0.68 1.96 -7.67
C GLY A 12 2.15 2.33 -7.51
N LEU A 13 3.09 1.40 -7.74
CA LEU A 13 4.52 1.76 -7.81
C LEU A 13 4.83 2.70 -8.97
N SER A 14 4.22 2.47 -10.14
CA SER A 14 4.39 3.35 -11.30
C SER A 14 3.81 4.74 -11.03
N PHE A 15 2.63 4.81 -10.40
CA PHE A 15 2.06 6.10 -10.03
C PHE A 15 2.86 6.81 -8.94
N LEU A 16 3.44 6.07 -8.00
CA LEU A 16 4.35 6.66 -7.02
C LEU A 16 5.57 7.31 -7.68
N GLN A 17 6.15 6.67 -8.71
CA GLN A 17 7.23 7.29 -9.48
C GLN A 17 6.80 8.60 -10.14
N ILE A 18 5.58 8.65 -10.66
CA ILE A 18 5.00 9.90 -11.19
C ILE A 18 4.87 10.94 -10.07
N LEU A 19 4.30 10.58 -8.92
CA LEU A 19 4.19 11.50 -7.77
C LEU A 19 5.56 12.02 -7.32
N SER A 20 6.56 11.14 -7.18
CA SER A 20 7.92 11.53 -6.82
C SER A 20 8.62 12.41 -7.86
N ALA A 21 8.16 12.39 -9.12
CA ALA A 21 8.63 13.31 -10.16
C ALA A 21 7.89 14.66 -10.16
N GLN A 22 6.68 14.73 -9.57
CA GLN A 22 5.86 15.94 -9.54
C GLN A 22 5.95 16.70 -8.22
N TYR A 23 6.36 16.06 -7.14
CA TYR A 23 6.46 16.65 -5.81
C TYR A 23 7.85 16.42 -5.20
N PRO A 24 8.40 17.40 -4.46
CA PRO A 24 9.57 17.17 -3.61
C PRO A 24 9.33 16.01 -2.64
N LEU A 25 10.37 15.21 -2.35
CA LEU A 25 10.22 14.02 -1.51
C LEU A 25 9.79 14.37 -0.07
N GLU A 26 10.20 15.53 0.43
CA GLU A 26 9.80 16.06 1.74
C GLU A 26 8.30 16.40 1.83
N ASP A 27 7.65 16.67 0.69
CA ASP A 27 6.21 16.94 0.59
C ASP A 27 5.37 15.65 0.50
N ILE A 28 6.02 14.48 0.37
CA ILE A 28 5.39 13.17 0.27
C ILE A 28 5.52 12.41 1.59
N LEU A 29 4.39 12.13 2.22
CA LEU A 29 4.28 11.17 3.31
C LEU A 29 3.94 9.79 2.76
N ASP A 30 4.94 8.94 2.60
CA ASP A 30 4.77 7.53 2.23
C ASP A 30 4.71 6.65 3.48
N ILE A 31 3.57 5.98 3.65
CA ILE A 31 3.27 5.17 4.84
C ILE A 31 3.30 3.66 4.55
N ARG A 32 3.90 3.23 3.44
CA ARG A 32 4.03 1.81 3.13
C ARG A 32 5.02 1.13 4.07
N GLY A 33 4.66 -0.05 4.58
CA GLY A 33 5.49 -0.83 5.49
C GLY A 33 5.47 -0.31 6.93
N SER A 34 6.11 -1.05 7.85
CA SER A 34 6.11 -0.74 9.30
C SER A 34 6.69 0.65 9.59
N SER A 35 7.86 0.98 9.04
CA SER A 35 8.51 2.28 9.26
C SER A 35 7.67 3.47 8.77
N GLY A 36 6.94 3.31 7.67
CA GLY A 36 6.01 4.33 7.16
C GLY A 36 4.83 4.55 8.11
N TRP A 37 4.28 3.47 8.66
CA TRP A 37 3.24 3.52 9.68
C TRP A 37 3.72 4.15 10.98
N ASP A 38 4.91 3.80 11.45
CA ASP A 38 5.51 4.37 12.66
C ASP A 38 5.68 5.89 12.51
N ARG A 39 6.15 6.34 11.34
CA ARG A 39 6.24 7.76 11.01
C ARG A 39 4.87 8.44 10.97
N PHE A 40 3.86 7.82 10.38
CA PHE A 40 2.50 8.39 10.38
C PHE A 40 1.93 8.50 11.80
N ASN A 41 2.19 7.51 12.65
CA ASN A 41 1.69 7.48 14.02
C ASN A 41 2.42 8.45 14.96
N SER A 42 3.67 8.82 14.67
CA SER A 42 4.41 9.80 15.46
C SER A 42 4.06 11.26 15.16
N LEU A 43 3.35 11.53 14.06
CA LEU A 43 2.94 12.89 13.65
C LEU A 43 1.54 13.23 14.17
N ASP A 44 1.32 14.45 14.66
CA ASP A 44 -0.03 14.95 14.92
C ASP A 44 -0.76 15.37 13.61
N ASN A 45 -2.04 15.69 13.72
CA ASN A 45 -2.86 16.07 12.56
C ASN A 45 -2.37 17.38 11.89
N GLN A 46 -1.79 18.32 12.64
CA GLN A 46 -1.25 19.56 12.08
C GLN A 46 0.04 19.30 11.30
N GLN A 47 0.88 18.38 11.77
CA GLN A 47 2.08 17.94 11.07
C GLN A 47 1.74 17.15 9.80
N ILE A 48 0.75 16.24 9.86
CA ILE A 48 0.24 15.54 8.68
C ILE A 48 -0.29 16.54 7.64
N ALA A 49 -1.00 17.58 8.06
CA ALA A 49 -1.56 18.58 7.17
C ALA A 49 -0.51 19.38 6.36
N LYS A 50 0.77 19.37 6.78
CA LYS A 50 1.85 20.06 6.06
C LYS A 50 2.28 19.33 4.78
N PHE A 51 2.02 18.03 4.68
CA PHE A 51 2.35 17.27 3.48
C PHE A 51 1.38 17.58 2.34
N LYS A 52 1.90 17.62 1.11
CA LYS A 52 1.07 17.79 -0.10
C LYS A 52 0.49 16.47 -0.56
N VAL A 53 1.22 15.38 -0.37
CA VAL A 53 0.83 14.03 -0.78
C VAL A 53 0.92 13.05 0.39
N LEU A 54 -0.12 12.26 0.59
CA LEU A 54 -0.10 11.07 1.44
C LEU A 54 -0.31 9.83 0.57
N THR A 55 0.53 8.81 0.72
CA THR A 55 0.46 7.58 -0.09
C THR A 55 0.75 6.34 0.74
N GLY A 56 0.10 5.23 0.40
CA GLY A 56 0.39 3.92 0.98
C GLY A 56 -0.86 3.07 1.21
N HIS A 57 -0.70 2.00 1.98
CA HIS A 57 -1.77 1.04 2.24
C HIS A 57 -2.68 1.56 3.36
N LEU A 58 -3.52 2.54 3.03
CA LEU A 58 -4.41 3.25 3.95
C LEU A 58 -5.82 2.63 3.96
N SER A 59 -6.51 2.70 5.09
CA SER A 59 -7.97 2.51 5.16
C SER A 59 -8.67 3.84 5.39
N TYR A 60 -10.01 3.85 5.29
CA TYR A 60 -10.80 5.06 5.47
C TYR A 60 -10.68 5.69 6.87
N THR A 61 -10.46 4.88 7.92
CA THR A 61 -10.36 5.37 9.29
C THR A 61 -9.13 6.28 9.49
N GLN A 62 -8.02 6.00 8.80
CA GLN A 62 -6.83 6.86 8.91
C GLN A 62 -7.00 8.20 8.22
N LEU A 63 -8.00 8.34 7.33
CA LEU A 63 -8.30 9.60 6.70
C LEU A 63 -8.86 10.62 7.70
N ASP A 64 -9.34 10.21 8.88
CA ASP A 64 -9.84 11.15 9.90
C ASP A 64 -8.74 12.06 10.47
N ARG A 65 -7.47 11.64 10.36
CA ARG A 65 -6.30 12.43 10.75
C ARG A 65 -5.83 13.43 9.68
N CYS A 66 -6.39 13.33 8.47
CA CYS A 66 -6.01 14.18 7.34
C CYS A 66 -6.96 15.38 7.22
N PRO A 67 -6.53 16.49 6.58
CA PRO A 67 -7.41 17.62 6.28
C PRO A 67 -8.71 17.21 5.59
N LYS A 68 -9.79 17.95 5.87
CA LYS A 68 -11.10 17.73 5.23
C LYS A 68 -11.07 18.11 3.75
N GLU A 69 -10.33 19.17 3.39
CA GLU A 69 -10.07 19.53 2.00
C GLU A 69 -8.95 18.66 1.42
N ARG A 70 -9.35 17.64 0.68
CA ARG A 70 -8.45 16.64 0.11
C ARG A 70 -9.01 16.04 -1.16
N GLN A 71 -8.10 15.54 -2.00
CA GLN A 71 -8.43 14.71 -3.16
C GLN A 71 -7.96 13.29 -2.87
N ILE A 72 -8.83 12.31 -3.08
CA ILE A 72 -8.49 10.89 -2.89
C ILE A 72 -8.49 10.22 -4.25
N ILE A 73 -7.40 9.52 -4.54
CA ILE A 73 -7.26 8.73 -5.76
C ILE A 73 -6.85 7.30 -5.40
N THR A 74 -7.32 6.34 -6.19
CA THR A 74 -6.90 4.94 -6.12
C THR A 74 -6.98 4.34 -7.51
N PHE A 75 -6.35 3.17 -7.68
CA PHE A 75 -6.49 2.37 -8.89
C PHE A 75 -6.99 0.99 -8.51
N LEU A 76 -7.98 0.54 -9.28
CA LEU A 76 -8.52 -0.80 -9.19
C LEU A 76 -8.01 -1.62 -10.37
N ARG A 77 -8.07 -2.93 -10.20
CA ARG A 77 -7.74 -3.92 -11.22
C ARG A 77 -8.80 -5.01 -11.16
N ASN A 78 -9.04 -5.71 -12.27
CA ASN A 78 -9.82 -6.94 -12.26
C ASN A 78 -9.36 -7.84 -11.08
N PRO A 79 -10.29 -8.33 -10.25
CA PRO A 79 -9.95 -9.00 -9.00
C PRO A 79 -9.11 -10.26 -9.25
N THR A 80 -9.46 -11.06 -10.26
CA THR A 80 -8.74 -12.28 -10.64
C THR A 80 -7.30 -11.95 -11.08
N ASP A 81 -7.13 -10.97 -11.96
CA ASP A 81 -5.78 -10.55 -12.41
C ASP A 81 -4.92 -10.00 -11.28
N ARG A 82 -5.54 -9.29 -10.32
CA ARG A 82 -4.84 -8.77 -9.14
C ARG A 82 -4.32 -9.92 -8.28
N VAL A 83 -5.14 -10.94 -8.04
CA VAL A 83 -4.75 -12.12 -7.24
C VAL A 83 -3.65 -12.91 -7.95
N ILE A 84 -3.77 -13.16 -9.25
CA ILE A 84 -2.70 -13.82 -10.04
C ILE A 84 -1.40 -13.02 -9.98
N SER A 85 -1.48 -11.68 -10.07
CA SER A 85 -0.30 -10.82 -9.96
C SER A 85 0.33 -10.86 -8.55
N LEU A 86 -0.50 -11.00 -7.51
CA LEU A 86 -0.06 -11.13 -6.12
C LEU A 86 0.61 -12.49 -5.88
N TYR A 87 -0.01 -13.58 -6.31
CA TYR A 87 0.56 -14.94 -6.28
C TYR A 87 1.96 -14.97 -6.93
N ASN A 88 2.04 -14.49 -8.17
CA ASN A 88 3.30 -14.45 -8.91
C ASN A 88 4.36 -13.55 -8.25
N TYR A 89 3.93 -12.51 -7.54
CA TYR A 89 4.86 -11.67 -6.77
C TYR A 89 5.49 -12.44 -5.61
N TYR A 90 4.68 -13.13 -4.79
CA TYR A 90 5.22 -13.92 -3.68
C TYR A 90 6.04 -15.11 -4.15
N LYS A 91 5.61 -15.80 -5.21
CA LYS A 91 6.38 -16.91 -5.81
C LYS A 91 7.81 -16.51 -6.20
N ARG A 92 8.01 -15.27 -6.64
CA ARG A 92 9.34 -14.73 -7.00
C ARG A 92 10.12 -14.17 -5.81
N ASN A 93 9.45 -13.80 -4.73
CA ASN A 93 10.05 -13.13 -3.58
C ASN A 93 9.86 -14.02 -2.34
N LYS A 94 10.45 -15.22 -2.38
CA LYS A 94 10.27 -16.25 -1.34
C LYS A 94 10.74 -15.77 0.02
N ASP A 95 11.71 -14.87 0.08
CA ASP A 95 12.28 -14.34 1.32
C ASP A 95 11.33 -13.38 2.06
N LEU A 96 10.24 -12.96 1.40
CA LEU A 96 9.20 -12.18 2.04
C LEU A 96 8.29 -13.12 2.82
N ASP A 97 8.47 -13.15 4.15
CA ASP A 97 7.60 -13.86 5.06
C ASP A 97 6.26 -13.14 5.22
N PHE A 98 5.42 -13.23 4.19
CA PHE A 98 4.06 -12.73 4.22
C PHE A 98 3.15 -13.79 4.83
N TRP A 99 2.34 -13.40 5.81
CA TRP A 99 1.41 -14.26 6.56
C TRP A 99 2.05 -15.41 7.35
N GLY A 100 3.38 -15.43 7.57
CA GLY A 100 4.07 -16.49 8.31
C GLY A 100 4.04 -17.87 7.63
N LYS A 101 3.44 -17.96 6.43
CA LYS A 101 3.05 -19.22 5.77
C LYS A 101 3.40 -19.27 4.28
N VAL A 102 3.63 -18.11 3.64
CA VAL A 102 3.87 -18.01 2.20
C VAL A 102 5.37 -17.97 1.86
N GLY A 103 6.21 -17.46 2.77
CA GLY A 103 7.63 -17.15 2.53
C GLY A 103 8.62 -18.32 2.57
N SER A 104 8.22 -19.56 2.28
CA SER A 104 9.19 -20.69 2.32
C SER A 104 8.82 -21.91 1.47
N LYS A 105 7.67 -21.89 0.80
CA LYS A 105 7.17 -23.05 0.05
C LYS A 105 6.88 -22.65 -1.40
N ASP A 106 7.21 -23.53 -2.34
CA ASP A 106 6.75 -23.43 -3.73
C ASP A 106 5.25 -23.75 -3.80
N LEU A 107 4.43 -22.82 -3.31
CA LEU A 107 2.97 -22.98 -3.31
C LEU A 107 2.43 -22.95 -4.75
N SER A 108 1.51 -23.87 -5.03
CA SER A 108 0.54 -23.77 -6.12
C SER A 108 -0.38 -22.56 -5.92
N ILE A 109 -1.17 -22.20 -6.95
CA ILE A 109 -2.13 -21.10 -6.81
C ILE A 109 -3.27 -21.48 -5.87
N GLU A 110 -3.67 -22.76 -5.87
CA GLU A 110 -4.70 -23.32 -4.99
C GLU A 110 -4.27 -23.20 -3.53
N GLU A 111 -3.06 -23.65 -3.18
CA GLU A 111 -2.54 -23.52 -1.81
C GLU A 111 -2.38 -22.06 -1.38
N PHE A 112 -1.97 -21.18 -2.30
CA PHE A 112 -1.89 -19.74 -2.03
C PHE A 112 -3.27 -19.15 -1.69
N LEU A 113 -4.32 -19.55 -2.41
CA LEU A 113 -5.69 -19.09 -2.13
C LEU A 113 -6.18 -19.58 -0.76
N THR A 114 -5.94 -20.85 -0.41
CA THR A 114 -6.30 -21.39 0.92
C THR A 114 -5.63 -20.61 2.05
N VAL A 115 -4.34 -20.30 1.92
CA VAL A 115 -3.63 -19.51 2.95
C VAL A 115 -4.16 -18.08 3.03
N ALA A 116 -4.59 -17.48 1.92
CA ALA A 116 -5.12 -16.12 1.90
C ALA A 116 -6.51 -16.01 2.51
N GLU A 117 -7.36 -17.03 2.39
CA GLU A 117 -8.69 -17.07 3.02
C GLU A 117 -8.60 -17.05 4.55
N ASP A 118 -7.60 -17.71 5.14
CA ASP A 118 -7.35 -17.73 6.60
C ASP A 118 -7.00 -16.35 7.20
N GLN A 119 -6.82 -15.31 6.37
CA GLN A 119 -6.32 -13.99 6.78
C GLN A 119 -7.36 -12.87 6.66
N VAL A 120 -8.57 -13.19 6.18
CA VAL A 120 -9.71 -12.26 6.04
C VAL A 120 -10.67 -12.45 7.20
#